data_AF-A0A3R7XHB9-F1
#
_entry.id   AF-A0A3R7XHB9-F1
#
_cell.length_a   1.000
_cell.length_b   1.000
_cell.length_c   1.000
_cell.angle_alpha   90.00
_cell.angle_beta   90.00
_cell.angle_gamma   90.00
#
_symmetry.space_group_name_H-M   'P 1'
#
loop_
_entity.id
_entity.type
_entity.pdbx_description
1 polymer ?
#
loop_
_entity_poly.entity_id
_entity_poly.type
_entity_poly.pdbx_seq_one_letter_code
_entity_poly.pdbx_strand_id
1 'polypeptide(L)'
;MNNDFNINLYKKSQQSSNSVKTPHEIVRFLMENLLKSMKNIHNCINLVDESLEEAEVQKKMSKKELAAFKSKNASKALTIIYSLQVSLDFDKTPEISRNLFQLYEFCRIQIINSLLKKTKIGLIKAIEALKEILEGWLNISPGKTQSV
;
A
#
# COMPACT_ATOMS: atom_id res chain seq x y z
N MET A 1 30.94 20.81 -17.65
CA MET A 1 29.50 20.65 -17.26
C MET A 1 29.16 19.28 -16.63
N ASN A 2 30.10 18.47 -16.12
CA ASN A 2 29.81 17.11 -15.60
C ASN A 2 30.05 16.92 -14.09
N ASN A 3 30.43 17.95 -13.34
CA ASN A 3 30.79 17.78 -11.92
C ASN A 3 29.58 17.93 -10.98
N ASP A 4 28.67 18.87 -11.28
CA ASP A 4 27.50 19.16 -10.45
C ASP A 4 26.45 18.04 -10.45
N PHE A 5 26.32 17.31 -11.56
CA PHE A 5 25.40 16.17 -11.67
C PHE A 5 25.79 15.02 -10.73
N ASN A 6 27.08 14.67 -10.71
CA ASN A 6 27.60 13.60 -9.85
C ASN A 6 27.53 14.00 -8.38
N ILE A 7 27.92 15.23 -8.03
CA ILE A 7 27.85 15.74 -6.65
C ILE A 7 26.40 15.73 -6.12
N ASN A 8 25.42 16.06 -6.95
CA ASN A 8 24.01 16.01 -6.55
C ASN A 8 23.48 14.58 -6.36
N LEU A 9 23.97 13.59 -7.13
CA LEU A 9 23.66 12.18 -6.89
C LEU A 9 24.19 11.70 -5.53
N TYR A 10 25.44 12.05 -5.19
CA TYR A 10 26.03 11.71 -3.89
C TYR A 10 25.35 12.43 -2.72
N LYS A 11 24.94 13.69 -2.89
CA LYS A 11 24.17 14.41 -1.86
C LYS A 11 22.79 13.80 -1.63
N LYS A 12 22.11 13.36 -2.70
CA LYS A 12 20.81 12.70 -2.60
C LYS A 12 20.90 11.33 -1.92
N SER A 13 21.98 10.57 -2.18
CA SER A 13 22.21 9.29 -1.47
C SER A 13 22.58 9.51 0.00
N GLN A 14 23.39 10.52 0.32
CA GLN A 14 23.71 10.91 1.70
C GLN A 14 22.47 11.39 2.48
N GLN A 15 21.58 12.16 1.84
CA GLN A 15 20.31 12.58 2.45
C GLN A 15 19.37 11.39 2.71
N SER A 16 19.37 10.37 1.85
CA SER A 16 18.66 9.11 2.14
C SER A 16 19.32 8.30 3.26
N SER A 17 20.63 8.43 3.47
CA SER A 17 21.35 7.77 4.57
C SER A 17 21.13 8.42 5.93
N ASN A 18 20.75 9.71 5.98
CA ASN A 18 20.67 10.47 7.24
C ASN A 18 19.28 10.47 7.91
N SER A 19 18.29 9.78 7.36
CA SER A 19 17.00 9.52 8.02
C SER A 19 16.80 8.01 8.13
N VAL A 20 17.37 7.41 9.18
CA VAL A 20 17.01 6.05 9.56
C VAL A 20 15.55 6.09 10.00
N LYS A 21 14.65 5.66 9.11
CA LYS A 21 13.23 5.51 9.46
C LYS A 21 13.13 4.56 10.65
N THR A 22 12.41 4.98 11.67
CA THR A 22 12.08 4.11 12.80
C THR A 22 11.22 2.93 12.34
N PRO A 23 11.21 1.79 13.06
CA PRO A 23 10.32 0.67 12.74
C PRO A 23 8.85 1.11 12.58
N HIS A 24 8.40 2.04 13.42
CA HIS A 24 7.06 2.63 13.35
C HIS A 24 6.79 3.34 12.01
N GLU A 25 7.75 4.15 11.54
CA GLU A 25 7.66 4.84 10.25
C GLU A 25 7.77 3.89 9.06
N ILE A 26 8.53 2.80 9.18
CA ILE A 26 8.63 1.77 8.14
C ILE A 26 7.29 1.06 7.97
N VAL A 27 6.69 0.59 9.06
CA VAL A 27 5.37 -0.07 9.02
C VAL A 27 4.31 0.87 8.47
N ARG A 28 4.28 2.12 8.93
CA ARG A 28 3.39 3.17 8.39
C ARG A 28 3.56 3.33 6.88
N PHE A 29 4.81 3.49 6.42
CA PHE A 29 5.12 3.68 5.01
C PHE A 29 4.68 2.47 4.16
N LEU A 30 4.86 1.26 4.67
CA LEU A 30 4.39 0.04 4.01
C LEU A 30 2.86 0.01 3.92
N MET A 31 2.14 0.28 5.01
CA MET A 31 0.68 0.35 5.01
C MET A 31 0.13 1.42 4.05
N GLU A 32 0.72 2.62 4.03
CA GLU A 32 0.36 3.69 3.09
C GLU A 32 0.56 3.26 1.62
N ASN A 33 1.68 2.59 1.33
CA ASN A 33 1.95 2.09 -0.02
C ASN A 33 1.03 0.94 -0.42
N LEU A 34 0.69 0.05 0.52
CA LEU A 34 -0.29 -1.01 0.31
C LEU A 34 -1.66 -0.40 -0.02
N LEU A 35 -2.13 0.55 0.79
CA LEU A 35 -3.40 1.23 0.59
C LEU A 35 -3.45 1.95 -0.77
N LYS A 36 -2.36 2.64 -1.15
CA LYS A 36 -2.24 3.28 -2.46
C LYS A 36 -2.34 2.27 -3.60
N SER A 37 -1.63 1.14 -3.50
CA SER A 37 -1.68 0.09 -4.52
C SER A 37 -3.06 -0.57 -4.63
N MET A 38 -3.75 -0.80 -3.51
CA MET A 38 -5.12 -1.34 -3.50
C MET A 38 -6.12 -0.36 -4.13
N LYS A 39 -6.03 0.94 -3.81
CA LYS A 39 -6.86 1.99 -4.44
C LYS A 39 -6.63 2.08 -5.95
N ASN A 40 -5.37 1.98 -6.40
CA ASN A 40 -5.05 1.94 -7.83
C ASN A 40 -5.73 0.75 -8.53
N ILE A 41 -5.70 -0.45 -7.90
CA ILE A 41 -6.38 -1.64 -8.46
C ILE A 41 -7.89 -1.40 -8.54
N HIS A 42 -8.50 -0.85 -7.49
CA HIS A 42 -9.92 -0.54 -7.45
C HIS A 42 -10.33 0.45 -8.56
N ASN A 43 -9.60 1.56 -8.71
CA ASN A 43 -9.87 2.55 -9.74
C ASN A 43 -9.79 1.94 -11.15
N CYS A 44 -8.81 1.06 -11.39
CA CYS A 44 -8.71 0.36 -12.67
C CYS A 44 -9.88 -0.59 -12.95
N ILE A 45 -10.52 -1.12 -11.92
CA ILE A 45 -11.72 -1.96 -12.07
C ILE A 45 -12.91 -1.07 -12.43
N ASN A 46 -13.11 0.05 -11.72
CA ASN A 46 -14.23 0.97 -12.00
C ASN A 46 -14.15 1.58 -13.40
N LEU A 47 -12.95 1.93 -13.88
CA LEU A 47 -12.74 2.43 -15.25
C LEU A 47 -13.08 1.40 -16.35
N VAL A 48 -13.20 0.11 -16.02
CA VAL A 48 -13.65 -0.94 -16.95
C VAL A 48 -15.16 -1.13 -16.89
N ASP A 49 -15.78 -0.85 -15.73
CA ASP A 49 -17.22 -1.02 -15.50
C ASP A 49 -18.04 0.17 -16.05
N GLU A 50 -17.51 1.40 -15.97
CA GLU A 50 -18.14 2.58 -16.57
C GLU A 50 -18.04 2.50 -18.10
N SER A 51 -19.21 2.51 -18.78
CA SER A 51 -19.29 2.52 -20.24
C SER A 51 -18.41 3.62 -20.81
N LEU A 52 -17.65 3.30 -21.86
CA LEU A 52 -16.62 4.15 -22.45
C LEU A 52 -17.12 5.52 -23.00
N GLU A 53 -18.40 5.83 -22.85
CA GLU A 53 -19.12 6.91 -23.53
C GLU A 53 -19.18 8.22 -22.74
N GLU A 54 -19.00 8.22 -21.41
CA GLU A 54 -19.11 9.44 -20.59
C GLU A 54 -17.90 9.64 -19.65
N ALA A 55 -16.72 9.98 -20.20
CA ALA A 55 -15.64 10.56 -19.40
C ALA A 55 -14.60 11.26 -20.29
N GLU A 56 -14.84 12.52 -20.60
CA GLU A 56 -13.82 13.44 -21.09
C GLU A 56 -12.83 13.82 -19.95
N VAL A 57 -11.57 14.09 -20.32
CA VAL A 57 -10.49 14.78 -19.57
C VAL A 57 -9.41 13.96 -18.82
N GLN A 58 -9.42 12.62 -18.76
CA GLN A 58 -8.24 11.87 -18.26
C GLN A 58 -7.67 10.92 -19.32
N LYS A 59 -6.35 11.02 -19.56
CA LYS A 59 -5.56 10.18 -20.48
C LYS A 59 -6.00 8.71 -20.37
N LYS A 60 -6.88 8.28 -21.29
CA LYS A 60 -7.52 6.98 -21.25
C LYS A 60 -6.45 5.94 -21.57
N MET A 61 -6.04 5.17 -20.57
CA MET A 61 -5.14 4.05 -20.78
C MET A 61 -5.81 3.05 -21.73
N SER A 62 -5.06 2.53 -22.69
CA SER A 62 -5.53 1.39 -23.47
C SER A 62 -5.80 0.20 -22.55
N LYS A 63 -6.65 -0.74 -23.00
CA LYS A 63 -6.97 -1.97 -22.25
C LYS A 63 -5.70 -2.73 -21.82
N LYS A 64 -4.67 -2.74 -22.67
CA LYS A 64 -3.38 -3.38 -22.39
C LYS A 64 -2.61 -2.66 -21.29
N GLU A 65 -2.53 -1.34 -21.36
CA GLU A 65 -1.85 -0.55 -20.33
C GLU A 65 -2.58 -0.63 -18.99
N LEU A 66 -3.92 -0.65 -19.00
CA LEU A 66 -4.72 -0.79 -17.79
C LEU A 66 -4.48 -2.16 -17.12
N ALA A 67 -4.42 -3.23 -17.91
CA ALA A 67 -4.09 -4.56 -17.40
C ALA A 67 -2.67 -4.61 -16.81
N ALA A 68 -1.69 -4.01 -17.50
CA ALA A 68 -0.31 -3.93 -17.02
C ALA A 68 -0.20 -3.12 -15.71
N PHE A 69 -0.86 -1.98 -15.63
CA PHE A 69 -0.88 -1.13 -14.44
C PHE A 69 -1.57 -1.83 -13.25
N LYS A 70 -2.68 -2.52 -13.49
CA LYS A 70 -3.37 -3.33 -12.47
C LYS A 70 -2.44 -4.44 -11.95
N SER A 71 -1.80 -5.20 -12.84
CA SER A 71 -0.87 -6.27 -12.49
C SER A 71 0.32 -5.74 -11.67
N LYS A 72 0.93 -4.64 -12.10
CA LYS A 72 2.03 -3.98 -11.38
C LYS A 72 1.65 -3.59 -9.95
N ASN A 73 0.47 -2.99 -9.77
CA ASN A 73 0.00 -2.61 -8.43
C ASN A 73 -0.34 -3.82 -7.57
N ALA A 74 -0.89 -4.90 -8.15
CA ALA A 74 -1.16 -6.12 -7.42
C ALA A 74 0.14 -6.78 -6.94
N SER A 75 1.14 -6.96 -7.80
CA SER A 75 2.44 -7.51 -7.39
C SER A 75 3.07 -6.68 -6.28
N LYS A 76 3.06 -5.34 -6.41
CA LYS A 76 3.56 -4.45 -5.36
C LYS A 76 2.81 -4.64 -4.04
N ALA A 77 1.48 -4.70 -4.07
CA ALA A 77 0.67 -4.89 -2.87
C ALA A 77 0.95 -6.24 -2.19
N LEU A 78 1.06 -7.31 -2.97
CA LEU A 78 1.36 -8.66 -2.46
C LEU A 78 2.75 -8.73 -1.81
N THR A 79 3.75 -8.09 -2.41
CA THR A 79 5.09 -7.99 -1.80
C THR A 79 5.05 -7.24 -0.47
N ILE A 80 4.33 -6.13 -0.39
CA ILE A 80 4.21 -5.35 0.85
C ILE A 80 3.49 -6.16 1.93
N ILE A 81 2.40 -6.85 1.57
CA ILE A 81 1.67 -7.74 2.49
C ILE A 81 2.62 -8.79 3.08
N TYR A 82 3.40 -9.46 2.24
CA TYR A 82 4.37 -10.43 2.70
C TYR A 82 5.40 -9.81 3.66
N SER A 83 5.97 -8.65 3.30
CA SER A 83 6.90 -7.93 4.18
C SER A 83 6.29 -7.57 5.53
N LEU A 84 5.03 -7.10 5.56
CA LEU A 84 4.32 -6.81 6.80
C LEU A 84 4.08 -8.09 7.62
N GLN A 85 3.64 -9.18 6.99
CA GLN A 85 3.37 -10.46 7.66
C GLN A 85 4.62 -11.05 8.31
N VAL A 86 5.76 -11.07 7.62
CA VAL A 86 7.02 -11.62 8.18
C VAL A 86 7.66 -10.72 9.23
N SER A 87 7.25 -9.45 9.30
CA SER A 87 7.74 -8.50 10.32
C SER A 87 6.99 -8.58 11.65
N LEU A 88 5.93 -9.39 11.74
CA LEU A 88 5.14 -9.56 12.96
C LEU A 88 5.87 -10.40 14.00
N ASP A 89 5.87 -9.94 15.24
CA ASP A 89 6.46 -10.64 16.38
C ASP A 89 5.35 -11.41 17.12
N PHE A 90 5.25 -12.71 16.86
CA PHE A 90 4.24 -13.57 17.49
C PHE A 90 4.62 -13.99 18.92
N ASP A 91 5.89 -13.86 19.29
CA ASP A 91 6.37 -14.24 20.63
C ASP A 91 6.05 -13.12 21.63
N LYS A 92 6.24 -11.86 21.25
CA LYS A 92 5.99 -10.70 22.13
C LYS A 92 4.53 -10.26 22.15
N THR A 93 3.85 -10.27 21.01
CA THR A 93 2.47 -9.75 20.90
C THR A 93 1.56 -10.71 20.12
N PRO A 94 1.32 -11.93 20.62
CA PRO A 94 0.65 -13.00 19.87
C PRO A 94 -0.76 -12.63 19.38
N GLU A 95 -1.56 -11.94 20.19
CA GLU A 95 -2.93 -11.55 19.83
C GLU A 95 -2.96 -10.48 18.74
N ILE A 96 -2.19 -9.39 18.94
CA ILE A 96 -2.09 -8.29 17.97
C ILE A 96 -1.50 -8.79 16.65
N SER A 97 -0.43 -9.59 16.72
CA SER A 97 0.21 -10.18 15.54
C SER A 97 -0.74 -11.10 14.79
N ARG A 98 -1.56 -11.90 15.48
CA ARG A 98 -2.61 -12.72 14.84
C ARG A 98 -3.65 -11.86 14.11
N ASN A 99 -4.16 -10.82 14.77
CA ASN A 99 -5.18 -9.95 14.18
C ASN A 99 -4.65 -9.20 12.95
N LEU A 100 -3.43 -8.65 13.03
CA LEU A 100 -2.78 -8.00 11.90
C LEU A 100 -2.49 -8.98 10.76
N PHE A 101 -2.03 -10.18 11.06
CA PHE A 101 -1.81 -11.22 10.07
C PHE A 101 -3.11 -11.56 9.31
N GLN A 102 -4.21 -11.76 10.03
CA GLN A 102 -5.53 -12.03 9.45
C GLN A 102 -6.04 -10.88 8.58
N LEU A 103 -5.82 -9.63 8.99
CA LEU A 103 -6.14 -8.48 8.16
C LEU A 103 -5.35 -8.48 6.86
N TYR A 104 -4.03 -8.68 6.93
CA TYR A 104 -3.19 -8.72 5.73
C TYR A 104 -3.55 -9.91 4.82
N GLU A 105 -3.93 -11.05 5.42
CA GLU A 105 -4.45 -12.22 4.72
C GLU A 105 -5.73 -11.90 3.94
N PHE A 106 -6.67 -11.22 4.60
CA PHE A 106 -7.90 -10.76 3.99
C PHE A 106 -7.60 -9.82 2.81
N CYS A 107 -6.73 -8.83 2.99
CA CYS A 107 -6.29 -7.96 1.91
C CYS A 107 -5.72 -8.76 0.72
N ARG A 108 -4.87 -9.77 0.99
CA ARG A 108 -4.27 -10.62 -0.05
C ARG A 108 -5.34 -11.33 -0.88
N ILE A 109 -6.28 -12.00 -0.20
CA ILE A 109 -7.37 -12.74 -0.83
C ILE A 109 -8.21 -11.81 -1.71
N GLN A 110 -8.55 -10.61 -1.22
CA GLN A 110 -9.37 -9.67 -1.98
C GLN A 110 -8.65 -9.06 -3.18
N ILE A 111 -7.34 -8.80 -3.08
CA ILE A 111 -6.52 -8.40 -4.23
C ILE A 111 -6.58 -9.50 -5.31
N ILE A 112 -6.35 -10.76 -4.95
CA ILE A 112 -6.39 -11.88 -5.90
C ILE A 112 -7.77 -12.03 -6.53
N ASN A 113 -8.84 -11.98 -5.73
CA ASN A 113 -10.22 -12.06 -6.23
C ASN A 113 -10.55 -10.93 -7.21
N SER A 114 -10.02 -9.73 -6.97
CA SER A 114 -10.20 -8.58 -7.85
C SER A 114 -9.48 -8.76 -9.21
N LEU A 115 -8.36 -9.50 -9.24
CA LEU A 115 -7.68 -9.87 -10.49
C LEU A 115 -8.48 -10.88 -11.29
N LEU A 116 -9.09 -11.85 -10.61
CA LEU A 116 -9.93 -12.90 -11.19
C LEU A 116 -11.35 -12.43 -11.59
N LYS A 117 -11.63 -11.12 -11.51
CA LYS A 117 -12.93 -10.50 -11.80
C LYS A 117 -14.12 -11.10 -11.02
N LYS A 118 -13.89 -11.62 -9.81
CA LYS A 118 -14.94 -12.29 -9.02
C LYS A 118 -15.88 -11.31 -8.31
N THR A 119 -15.34 -10.25 -7.68
CA THR A 119 -16.13 -9.20 -7.03
C THR A 119 -15.25 -8.00 -6.67
N LYS A 120 -15.81 -6.78 -6.77
CA LYS A 120 -15.15 -5.53 -6.34
C LYS A 120 -15.42 -5.17 -4.88
N ILE A 121 -16.51 -5.67 -4.31
CA ILE A 121 -16.97 -5.33 -2.95
C ILE A 121 -15.95 -5.77 -1.90
N GLY A 122 -15.36 -6.96 -2.07
CA GLY A 122 -14.37 -7.46 -1.13
C GLY A 122 -13.11 -6.59 -1.07
N LEU A 123 -12.65 -6.07 -2.22
CA LEU A 123 -11.49 -5.17 -2.26
C LEU A 123 -11.78 -3.83 -1.56
N ILE A 124 -12.99 -3.29 -1.70
CA ILE A 124 -13.42 -2.06 -1.01
C ILE A 124 -13.37 -2.27 0.50
N LYS A 125 -13.97 -3.35 1.01
CA LYS A 125 -13.95 -3.68 2.45
C LYS A 125 -12.53 -3.85 2.99
N ALA A 126 -11.64 -4.46 2.20
CA ALA A 126 -10.23 -4.60 2.59
C ALA A 126 -9.49 -3.25 2.64
N ILE A 127 -9.79 -2.34 1.71
CA ILE A 127 -9.25 -0.97 1.71
C ILE A 127 -9.70 -0.22 2.96
N GLU A 128 -10.98 -0.33 3.34
CA GLU A 128 -11.55 0.30 4.53
C GLU A 128 -10.91 -0.23 5.81
N ALA A 129 -10.86 -1.56 5.98
CA ALA A 129 -10.24 -2.17 7.15
C ALA A 129 -8.75 -1.80 7.31
N LEU A 130 -7.99 -1.78 6.20
CA LEU A 130 -6.59 -1.34 6.24
C LEU A 130 -6.46 0.16 6.59
N LYS A 131 -7.40 0.99 6.12
CA LYS A 131 -7.42 2.42 6.44
C LYS A 131 -7.65 2.66 7.93
N GLU A 132 -8.57 1.93 8.55
CA GLU A 132 -8.82 2.01 9.99
C GLU A 132 -7.57 1.64 10.80
N ILE A 133 -6.87 0.55 10.45
CA ILE A 133 -5.63 0.18 11.12
C ILE A 133 -4.53 1.23 10.93
N LEU A 134 -4.41 1.79 9.72
CA LEU A 134 -3.43 2.86 9.47
C LEU A 134 -3.75 4.10 10.31
N GLU A 135 -5.01 4.50 10.42
CA GLU A 135 -5.44 5.61 11.28
C GLU A 135 -5.10 5.34 12.76
N GLY A 136 -5.40 4.13 13.25
CA GLY A 136 -4.98 3.70 14.58
C GLY A 136 -3.46 3.77 14.78
N TRP A 137 -2.69 3.33 13.79
CA TRP A 137 -1.23 3.37 13.82
C TRP A 137 -0.70 4.81 13.92
N LEU A 138 -1.27 5.75 13.16
CA LEU A 138 -0.88 7.17 13.21
C LEU A 138 -1.14 7.81 14.58
N ASN A 139 -2.15 7.34 15.30
CA ASN A 139 -2.51 7.87 16.61
C ASN A 139 -1.58 7.39 17.74
N ILE A 140 -0.78 6.33 17.51
CA ILE A 140 0.13 5.73 18.51
C ILE A 140 1.56 6.32 18.41
N SER A 141 1.76 7.43 17.67
CA SER A 141 3.09 8.02 17.46
C SER A 141 3.89 8.15 18.78
N PRO A 142 5.14 7.63 18.83
CA PRO A 142 5.97 7.64 20.03
C PRO A 142 6.30 9.09 20.41
N GLY A 143 5.54 9.63 21.36
CA GLY A 143 5.60 11.04 21.75
C GLY A 143 4.34 11.57 22.43
N LYS A 144 3.22 10.82 22.40
CA LYS A 144 2.03 11.09 23.21
C LYS A 144 1.76 9.94 24.18
N THR A 145 2.67 9.69 25.12
CA THR A 145 2.22 9.14 26.40
C THR A 145 1.30 10.18 27.01
N GLN A 146 0.01 9.86 27.10
CA GLN A 146 -0.90 10.57 27.99
C GLN A 146 -0.25 10.55 29.37
N SER A 147 0.16 11.73 29.84
CA SER A 147 0.43 11.98 31.24
C SER A 147 -0.86 11.63 31.98
N VAL A 148 -0.83 10.51 32.69
CA VAL A 148 -1.81 10.20 33.74
C VAL A 148 -1.63 11.20 34.86
#